data_AF-A0AAV4ARN3-F1
#
_entry.id   AF-A0AAV4ARN3-F1
#
_cell.length_a   1.000
_cell.length_b   1.000
_cell.length_c   1.000
_cell.angle_alpha   90.00
_cell.angle_beta   90.00
_cell.angle_gamma   90.00
#
_symmetry.space_group_name_H-M   'P 1'
#
loop_
_entity.id
_entity.type
_entity.pdbx_description
1 polymer ?
#
loop_
_entity_poly.entity_id
_entity_poly.type
_entity_poly.pdbx_seq_one_letter_code
_entity_poly.pdbx_strand_id
1 'polypeptide(L)'
;MQSYFHNGFYLIKNRVSERYICMNSQYQLYLGTSPDEPDCQMRLKSLGEAVGLHKYLYTFPSHRRYLGIDCDPVSWVDNPEMKKSPVRFYEYYVSAQLASQQEEKFRKDGKPQKDIGKKCVSSEMRERQERIKILRENREKRKSLVKKMRQKWCWTLPKLLRGPENAMKECLQRCNTPEKSRGKKSPAATLASVTLVGGAQVSPGRPPAGECICDILKKMLAKPKRAKRKCLRDKVELWIRNRTPPENKPNRPVVIGVAKLLVPSFNSIAKRTRYTRCRKRAGSDAAKEKRCRKIKGIKINPVLEQFEKELILNDNANALLPSDGFTRALKKLERAARSGSRRRRKHKQRPQRKRRNRRHKKRSSKTATRGRGGGGGGGGAPERPVISASG
;
A
#
# COMPACT_ATOMS: atom_id res chain seq x y z
N MET A 1 3.59 49.42 2.59
CA MET A 1 2.53 50.23 3.23
C MET A 1 3.08 50.84 4.49
N GLN A 2 2.57 51.99 4.91
CA GLN A 2 2.93 52.70 6.13
C GLN A 2 1.64 53.11 6.85
N SER A 3 1.49 52.72 8.11
CA SER A 3 0.40 53.19 8.96
C SER A 3 0.80 54.52 9.60
N TYR A 4 -0.18 55.43 9.73
CA TYR A 4 -0.01 56.71 10.42
C TYR A 4 -1.32 57.12 11.07
N PHE A 5 -1.22 57.97 12.10
CA PHE A 5 -2.36 58.47 12.87
C PHE A 5 -2.55 59.96 12.56
N HIS A 6 -3.76 60.34 12.15
CA HIS A 6 -4.10 61.70 11.71
C HIS A 6 -5.52 62.04 12.18
N ASN A 7 -5.70 63.18 12.85
CA ASN A 7 -7.00 63.68 13.32
C ASN A 7 -7.86 62.64 14.07
N GLY A 8 -7.24 61.78 14.88
CA GLY A 8 -7.95 60.75 15.65
C GLY A 8 -8.25 59.45 14.89
N PHE A 9 -7.84 59.35 13.62
CA PHE A 9 -8.04 58.18 12.77
C PHE A 9 -6.71 57.56 12.34
N TYR A 10 -6.73 56.25 12.11
CA TYR A 10 -5.66 55.52 11.46
C TYR A 10 -5.83 55.56 9.96
N LEU A 11 -4.71 55.68 9.27
CA LEU A 11 -4.64 55.72 7.82
C LEU A 11 -3.48 54.83 7.36
N ILE A 12 -3.62 54.24 6.17
CA ILE A 12 -2.60 53.36 5.60
C ILE A 12 -2.17 53.91 4.23
N LYS A 13 -0.96 54.48 4.17
CA LYS A 13 -0.35 55.02 2.94
C LYS A 13 0.44 53.95 2.22
N ASN A 14 0.27 53.86 0.90
CA ASN A 14 1.22 53.18 0.04
C ASN A 14 2.45 54.07 -0.14
N ARG A 15 3.63 53.58 0.28
CA ARG A 15 4.88 54.33 0.21
C ARG A 15 5.31 54.66 -1.22
N VAL A 16 4.97 53.81 -2.19
CA VAL A 16 5.40 53.96 -3.58
C VAL A 16 4.49 54.91 -4.34
N SER A 17 3.17 54.72 -4.26
CA SER A 17 2.20 55.55 -4.99
C SER A 17 1.76 56.80 -4.23
N GLU A 18 2.16 56.92 -2.96
CA GLU A 18 1.74 57.95 -2.03
C GLU A 18 0.23 58.10 -1.80
N ARG A 19 -0.54 57.06 -2.15
CA ARG A 19 -2.00 57.03 -2.00
C ARG A 19 -2.44 56.25 -0.77
N TYR A 20 -3.62 56.55 -0.27
CA TYR A 20 -4.20 55.97 0.94
C TYR A 20 -5.15 54.81 0.61
N ILE A 21 -5.18 53.77 1.44
CA ILE A 21 -6.23 52.76 1.32
C ILE A 21 -7.56 53.36 1.78
N CYS A 22 -8.55 53.31 0.91
CA CYS A 22 -9.89 53.82 1.17
C CYS A 22 -10.93 52.77 0.75
N MET A 23 -12.16 52.90 1.26
CA MET A 23 -13.28 52.04 0.93
C MET A 23 -14.42 52.90 0.40
N ASN A 24 -15.02 52.53 -0.73
CA ASN A 24 -16.15 53.29 -1.27
C ASN A 24 -17.50 52.79 -0.72
N SER A 25 -18.60 53.43 -1.11
CA SER A 25 -19.97 53.04 -0.75
C SER A 25 -20.39 51.64 -1.21
N GLN A 26 -19.70 51.07 -2.22
CA GLN A 26 -19.89 49.70 -2.70
C GLN A 26 -19.01 48.68 -1.93
N TYR A 27 -18.33 49.11 -0.88
CA TYR A 27 -17.40 48.31 -0.07
C TYR A 27 -16.18 47.80 -0.84
N GLN A 28 -15.82 48.47 -1.94
CA GLN A 28 -14.62 48.15 -2.70
C GLN A 28 -13.44 48.98 -2.20
N LEU A 29 -12.29 48.33 -2.04
CA LEU A 29 -11.06 49.01 -1.67
C LEU A 29 -10.46 49.72 -2.88
N TYR A 30 -10.07 50.97 -2.70
CA TYR A 30 -9.40 51.79 -3.70
C TYR A 30 -8.25 52.59 -3.07
N LEU A 31 -7.47 53.26 -3.92
CA LEU A 31 -6.36 54.12 -3.50
C LEU A 31 -6.73 55.60 -3.66
N GLY A 32 -7.09 56.25 -2.55
CA GLY A 32 -7.44 57.68 -2.50
C GLY A 32 -6.21 58.59 -2.41
N THR A 33 -6.40 59.88 -2.69
CA THR A 33 -5.31 60.86 -2.76
C THR A 33 -5.20 61.73 -1.52
N SER A 34 -6.30 61.96 -0.80
CA SER A 34 -6.32 62.81 0.39
C SER A 34 -6.47 62.01 1.69
N PRO A 35 -5.75 62.38 2.77
CA PRO A 35 -5.94 61.77 4.08
C PRO A 35 -7.24 62.21 4.77
N ASP A 36 -7.84 63.31 4.32
CA ASP A 36 -9.04 63.89 4.93
C ASP A 36 -10.34 63.31 4.34
N GLU A 37 -10.23 62.47 3.30
CA GLU A 37 -11.37 61.72 2.76
C GLU A 37 -11.93 60.76 3.84
N PRO A 38 -13.24 60.84 4.17
CA PRO A 38 -13.85 59.99 5.21
C PRO A 38 -13.78 58.49 4.86
N ASP A 39 -13.74 58.17 3.57
CA ASP A 39 -13.62 56.83 3.01
C ASP A 39 -12.24 56.19 3.30
N CYS A 40 -11.23 57.00 3.64
CA CYS A 40 -9.88 56.55 3.96
C CYS A 40 -9.66 56.35 5.47
N GLN A 41 -10.47 57.01 6.30
CA GLN A 41 -10.33 57.03 7.76
C GLN A 41 -10.67 55.67 8.38
N MET A 42 -9.78 55.14 9.21
CA MET A 42 -9.97 53.86 9.90
C MET A 42 -9.86 54.01 11.42
N ARG A 43 -10.56 53.15 12.15
CA ARG A 43 -10.36 52.93 13.59
C ARG A 43 -9.59 51.64 13.82
N LEU A 44 -8.59 51.70 14.69
CA LEU A 44 -7.79 50.55 15.09
C LEU A 44 -8.35 49.93 16.37
N LYS A 45 -8.53 48.61 16.39
CA LYS A 45 -8.83 47.85 17.60
C LYS A 45 -7.77 46.77 17.80
N SER A 46 -7.08 46.80 18.93
CA SER A 46 -6.15 45.74 19.35
C SER A 46 -6.95 44.53 19.85
N LEU A 47 -6.56 43.33 19.41
CA LEU A 47 -7.16 42.04 19.82
C LEU A 47 -6.34 41.31 20.90
N GLY A 48 -5.40 42.03 21.53
CA GLY A 48 -4.54 41.50 22.60
C GLY A 48 -3.13 41.12 22.12
N GLU A 49 -2.23 41.04 23.09
CA GLU A 49 -0.80 40.74 22.88
C GLU A 49 -0.59 39.23 22.92
N ALA A 50 -0.31 38.62 21.77
CA ALA A 50 0.39 37.34 21.73
C ALA A 50 1.87 37.67 21.51
N VAL A 51 2.75 37.20 22.40
CA VAL A 51 4.21 37.39 22.44
C VAL A 51 4.80 37.82 21.08
N GLY A 52 5.10 39.12 20.93
CA GLY A 52 5.84 39.70 19.81
C GLY A 52 5.05 39.99 18.52
N LEU A 53 3.74 39.77 18.47
CA LEU A 53 2.91 40.06 17.29
C LEU A 53 1.60 40.75 17.71
N HIS A 54 1.52 42.07 17.54
CA HIS A 54 0.30 42.81 17.78
C HIS A 54 -0.75 42.47 16.73
N LYS A 55 -1.92 42.01 17.18
CA LYS A 55 -3.06 41.67 16.33
C LYS A 55 -4.03 42.84 16.28
N TYR A 56 -4.31 43.30 15.07
CA TYR A 56 -5.12 44.47 14.84
C TYR A 56 -6.31 44.19 13.95
N LEU A 57 -7.37 44.95 14.19
CA LEU A 57 -8.52 45.12 13.30
C LEU A 57 -8.60 46.59 12.88
N TYR A 58 -8.75 46.85 11.60
CA TYR A 58 -9.04 48.18 11.07
C TYR A 58 -10.50 48.25 10.64
N THR A 59 -11.21 49.28 11.07
CA THR A 59 -12.64 49.47 10.78
C THR A 59 -12.85 50.80 10.09
N PHE A 60 -13.50 50.83 8.93
CA PHE A 60 -13.98 52.04 8.27
C PHE A 60 -15.30 52.48 8.94
N PRO A 61 -15.30 53.56 9.73
CA PRO A 61 -16.47 53.97 10.51
C PRO A 61 -17.61 54.46 9.62
N SER A 62 -17.30 55.14 8.51
CA SER A 62 -18.27 55.60 7.49
C SER A 62 -19.10 54.45 6.91
N HIS A 63 -18.48 53.28 6.71
CA HIS A 63 -19.11 52.11 6.10
C HIS A 63 -19.51 51.03 7.10
N ARG A 64 -19.11 51.16 8.37
CA ARG A 64 -19.25 50.13 9.43
C ARG A 64 -18.67 48.78 9.01
N ARG A 65 -17.53 48.80 8.30
CA ARG A 65 -16.87 47.59 7.75
C ARG A 65 -15.43 47.44 8.22
N TYR A 66 -14.94 46.21 8.23
CA TYR A 66 -13.53 45.93 8.47
C TYR A 66 -12.72 45.99 7.18
N LEU A 67 -11.47 46.39 7.29
CA LEU A 67 -10.46 46.11 6.26
C LEU A 67 -10.25 44.60 6.22
N GLY A 68 -10.33 43.98 5.05
CA GLY A 68 -10.09 42.55 4.86
C GLY A 68 -9.31 42.30 3.60
N ILE A 69 -8.40 41.33 3.63
CA ILE A 69 -7.73 40.83 2.43
C ILE A 69 -8.30 39.45 2.15
N ASP A 70 -9.45 39.41 1.47
CA ASP A 70 -9.94 38.19 0.85
C ASP A 70 -10.02 38.33 -0.67
N CYS A 71 -9.96 37.18 -1.30
CA CYS A 71 -9.94 36.95 -2.73
C CYS A 71 -11.32 37.09 -3.38
N ASP A 72 -12.37 36.96 -2.58
CA ASP A 72 -13.76 37.06 -2.98
C ASP A 72 -14.35 38.39 -2.47
N PRO A 73 -15.03 39.17 -3.30
CA PRO A 73 -15.83 40.30 -2.84
C PRO A 73 -17.14 39.76 -2.25
N VAL A 74 -17.10 39.00 -1.14
CA VAL A 74 -18.32 38.34 -0.67
C VAL A 74 -18.54 38.46 0.84
N SER A 75 -19.55 39.29 1.12
CA SER A 75 -20.58 39.19 2.14
C SER A 75 -20.22 39.06 3.63
N TRP A 76 -20.21 40.23 4.27
CA TRP A 76 -21.03 40.56 5.45
C TRP A 76 -20.87 39.82 6.78
N VAL A 77 -20.07 38.77 6.95
CA VAL A 77 -19.86 38.17 8.29
C VAL A 77 -18.46 37.56 8.45
N ASP A 78 -17.41 38.37 8.33
CA ASP A 78 -16.11 37.94 8.84
C ASP A 78 -16.09 38.12 10.35
N ASN A 79 -16.49 37.08 11.07
CA ASN A 79 -16.44 37.04 12.52
C ASN A 79 -14.98 37.32 12.96
N PRO A 80 -14.69 38.47 13.59
CA PRO A 80 -13.34 38.85 13.98
C PRO A 80 -12.78 37.91 15.05
N GLU A 81 -13.58 37.01 15.63
CA GLU A 81 -13.17 36.03 16.63
C GLU A 81 -12.49 34.79 16.02
N MET A 82 -12.67 34.51 14.72
CA MET A 82 -12.04 33.35 14.08
C MET A 82 -10.50 33.50 14.01
N LYS A 83 -9.78 32.43 14.38
CA LYS A 83 -8.30 32.42 14.41
C LYS A 83 -7.65 32.76 13.06
N LYS A 84 -8.30 32.44 11.95
CA LYS A 84 -7.84 32.69 10.57
C LYS A 84 -8.74 33.69 9.81
N SER A 85 -9.33 34.63 10.54
CA SER A 85 -10.20 35.65 9.95
C SER A 85 -9.40 36.55 8.97
N PRO A 86 -9.93 36.85 7.77
CA PRO A 86 -9.26 37.66 6.75
C PRO A 86 -9.15 39.15 7.12
N VAL A 87 -9.81 39.57 8.20
CA VAL A 87 -9.79 40.94 8.72
C VAL A 87 -8.76 41.16 9.84
N ARG A 88 -8.00 40.12 10.22
CA ARG A 88 -6.96 40.19 11.25
C ARG A 88 -5.60 40.46 10.64
N PHE A 89 -4.98 41.57 11.06
CA PHE A 89 -3.66 41.98 10.59
C PHE A 89 -2.62 41.82 11.69
N TYR A 90 -1.39 41.58 11.26
CA TYR A 90 -0.20 41.60 12.09
C TYR A 90 0.68 42.73 11.56
N GLU A 91 0.93 43.75 12.37
CA GLU A 91 1.92 44.76 11.99
C GLU A 91 3.32 44.22 12.29
N TYR A 92 4.16 44.23 11.26
CA TYR A 92 5.58 43.94 11.39
C TYR A 92 6.33 45.26 11.27
N TYR A 93 7.11 45.61 12.30
CA TYR A 93 7.98 46.77 12.24
C TYR A 93 9.11 46.50 11.24
N VAL A 94 9.24 47.38 10.25
CA VAL A 94 10.32 47.36 9.26
C VAL A 94 11.19 48.57 9.52
N SER A 95 12.52 48.38 9.61
CA SER A 95 13.43 49.49 9.80
C SER A 95 13.39 50.45 8.62
N ALA A 96 13.60 51.75 8.88
CA ALA A 96 13.57 52.79 7.85
C ALA A 96 14.52 52.47 6.68
N GLN A 97 15.72 51.97 6.97
CA GLN A 97 16.71 51.55 5.97
C GLN A 97 16.21 50.41 5.08
N LEU A 98 15.65 49.34 5.67
CA LEU A 98 15.14 48.19 4.91
C LEU A 98 13.96 48.60 4.02
N ALA A 99 13.09 49.47 4.53
CA ALA A 99 11.95 49.93 3.78
C ALA A 99 12.35 50.83 2.60
N SER A 100 13.35 51.70 2.77
CA SER A 100 13.91 52.49 1.66
C SER A 100 14.59 51.61 0.60
N GLN A 101 15.30 50.57 1.00
CA GLN A 101 15.89 49.60 0.05
C GLN A 101 14.81 48.83 -0.75
N GLN A 102 13.71 48.44 -0.10
CA GLN A 102 12.59 47.80 -0.79
C GLN A 102 11.94 48.75 -1.80
N GLU A 103 11.74 50.00 -1.40
CA GLU A 103 11.17 51.04 -2.27
C GLU A 103 12.05 51.30 -3.50
N GLU A 104 13.37 51.40 -3.31
CA GLU A 104 14.32 51.58 -4.40
C GLU A 104 14.34 50.38 -5.35
N LYS A 105 14.25 49.15 -4.83
CA LYS A 105 14.09 47.93 -5.66
C LYS A 105 12.79 47.98 -6.47
N PHE A 106 11.67 48.33 -5.85
CA PHE A 106 10.39 48.47 -6.57
C PHE A 106 10.43 49.53 -7.67
N ARG A 107 11.11 50.67 -7.44
CA ARG A 107 11.29 51.72 -8.45
C ARG A 107 12.21 51.28 -9.60
N LYS A 108 13.30 50.56 -9.30
CA LYS A 108 14.27 50.06 -10.31
C LYS A 108 13.71 48.93 -11.17
N ASP A 109 12.96 48.01 -10.58
CA ASP A 109 12.48 46.82 -11.30
C ASP A 109 11.30 47.13 -12.23
N GLY A 110 10.64 48.29 -12.09
CA GLY A 110 9.66 48.88 -13.02
C GLY A 110 8.43 48.02 -13.37
N LYS A 111 8.42 46.77 -12.93
CA LYS A 111 7.40 45.77 -13.15
C LYS A 111 7.09 45.18 -11.78
N PRO A 112 5.84 45.22 -11.32
CA PRO A 112 5.46 44.41 -10.18
C PRO A 112 5.93 42.99 -10.47
N GLN A 113 6.68 42.41 -9.54
CA GLN A 113 7.17 41.04 -9.61
C GLN A 113 6.03 40.16 -10.17
N LYS A 114 6.23 39.52 -11.33
CA LYS A 114 5.22 38.69 -12.02
C LYS A 114 4.67 37.55 -11.15
N ASP A 115 5.24 37.35 -9.96
CA ASP A 115 4.84 36.36 -8.97
C ASP A 115 3.72 36.80 -8.01
N ILE A 116 3.29 38.08 -8.02
CA ILE A 116 2.19 38.55 -7.16
C ILE A 116 0.89 38.58 -7.95
N GLY A 117 0.53 37.40 -8.45
CA GLY A 117 -0.71 37.16 -9.18
C GLY A 117 -1.14 35.71 -9.06
N LYS A 118 -0.76 35.00 -7.98
CA LYS A 118 -1.52 33.80 -7.61
C LYS A 118 -2.94 34.29 -7.35
N LYS A 119 -3.79 34.16 -8.37
CA LYS A 119 -5.23 34.44 -8.30
C LYS A 119 -5.68 33.92 -6.96
N CYS A 120 -6.14 34.87 -6.18
CA CYS A 120 -6.48 34.67 -4.81
C CYS A 120 -7.54 33.55 -4.83
N VAL A 121 -7.18 32.35 -4.34
CA VAL A 121 -8.04 31.16 -4.44
C VAL A 121 -8.97 31.19 -3.25
N SER A 122 -10.28 31.30 -3.50
CA SER A 122 -11.32 31.31 -2.48
C SER A 122 -11.13 30.19 -1.47
N SER A 123 -11.56 30.43 -0.22
CA SER A 123 -11.53 29.41 0.83
C SER A 123 -12.22 28.12 0.37
N GLU A 124 -13.37 28.25 -0.31
CA GLU A 124 -14.11 27.12 -0.86
C GLU A 124 -13.33 26.34 -1.94
N MET A 125 -12.64 27.04 -2.85
CA MET A 125 -11.79 26.40 -3.85
C MET A 125 -10.58 25.69 -3.21
N ARG A 126 -9.98 26.26 -2.15
CA ARG A 126 -8.91 25.60 -1.40
C ARG A 126 -9.41 24.32 -0.73
N GLU A 127 -10.55 24.39 -0.05
CA GLU A 127 -11.19 23.21 0.54
C GLU A 127 -11.50 22.15 -0.51
N ARG A 128 -12.05 22.55 -1.66
CA ARG A 128 -12.34 21.63 -2.77
C ARG A 128 -11.07 20.97 -3.30
N GLN A 129 -9.99 21.73 -3.49
CA GLN A 129 -8.70 21.19 -3.92
C GLN A 129 -8.10 20.24 -2.89
N GLU A 130 -8.19 20.57 -1.60
CA GLU A 130 -7.72 19.72 -0.51
C GLU A 130 -8.53 18.42 -0.43
N ARG A 131 -9.87 18.49 -0.53
CA ARG A 131 -10.74 17.31 -0.65
C ARG A 131 -10.35 16.45 -1.84
N ILE A 132 -10.12 17.04 -3.02
CA ILE A 132 -9.66 16.30 -4.21
C ILE A 132 -8.30 15.65 -3.97
N LYS A 133 -7.36 16.35 -3.32
CA LYS A 133 -6.03 15.84 -2.99
C LYS A 133 -6.14 14.64 -2.04
N ILE A 134 -6.91 14.76 -0.96
CA ILE A 134 -7.18 13.68 -0.01
C ILE A 134 -7.80 12.47 -0.71
N LEU A 135 -8.78 12.69 -1.61
CA LEU A 135 -9.39 11.61 -2.39
C LEU A 135 -8.39 10.92 -3.31
N ARG A 136 -7.50 11.66 -3.96
CA ARG A 136 -6.42 11.11 -4.81
C ARG A 136 -5.44 10.28 -3.99
N GLU A 137 -4.98 10.80 -2.86
CA GLU A 137 -4.08 10.08 -1.95
C GLU A 137 -4.72 8.80 -1.42
N ASN A 138 -5.99 8.87 -1.01
CA ASN A 138 -6.74 7.70 -0.55
C ASN A 138 -6.90 6.65 -1.66
N ARG A 139 -7.13 7.09 -2.92
CA ARG A 139 -7.19 6.20 -4.08
C ARG A 139 -5.85 5.50 -4.33
N GLU A 140 -4.73 6.20 -4.25
CA GLU A 140 -3.40 5.62 -4.42
C GLU A 140 -3.02 4.67 -3.27
N LYS A 141 -3.31 5.05 -2.01
CA LYS A 141 -3.16 4.16 -0.84
C LYS A 141 -3.95 2.86 -1.02
N ARG A 142 -5.20 2.94 -1.48
CA ARG A 142 -6.04 1.77 -1.79
C ARG A 142 -5.46 0.91 -2.91
N LYS A 143 -5.02 1.52 -4.03
CA LYS A 143 -4.36 0.79 -5.14
C LYS A 143 -3.12 0.03 -4.65
N SER A 144 -2.28 0.68 -3.83
CA SER A 144 -1.08 0.09 -3.24
C SER A 144 -1.42 -1.08 -2.32
N LEU A 145 -2.43 -0.95 -1.46
CA LEU A 145 -2.91 -2.01 -0.58
C LEU A 145 -3.41 -3.22 -1.37
N VAL A 146 -4.25 -2.98 -2.39
CA VAL A 146 -4.75 -4.03 -3.29
C VAL A 146 -3.59 -4.77 -3.97
N LYS A 147 -2.59 -4.05 -4.45
CA LYS A 147 -1.39 -4.63 -5.07
C LYS A 147 -0.63 -5.52 -4.08
N LYS A 148 -0.40 -5.05 -2.84
CA LYS A 148 0.25 -5.84 -1.78
C LYS A 148 -0.54 -7.11 -1.42
N MET A 149 -1.86 -6.99 -1.30
CA MET A 149 -2.74 -8.13 -0.97
C MET A 149 -2.77 -9.17 -2.09
N ARG A 150 -2.90 -8.74 -3.35
CA ARG A 150 -2.79 -9.63 -4.52
C ARG A 150 -1.45 -10.37 -4.54
N GLN A 151 -0.33 -9.68 -4.33
CA GLN A 151 0.99 -10.31 -4.26
C GLN A 151 1.11 -11.31 -3.11
N LYS A 152 0.48 -11.05 -1.96
CA LYS A 152 0.44 -11.99 -0.84
C LYS A 152 -0.35 -13.24 -1.22
N TRP A 153 -1.56 -13.05 -1.76
CA TRP A 153 -2.45 -14.14 -2.14
C TRP A 153 -1.97 -14.98 -3.30
N CYS A 154 -1.27 -14.38 -4.26
CA CYS A 154 -0.66 -15.10 -5.37
C CYS A 154 0.12 -16.32 -4.89
N TRP A 155 1.01 -16.16 -3.91
CA TRP A 155 1.86 -17.26 -3.45
C TRP A 155 1.22 -18.14 -2.36
N THR A 156 0.07 -17.73 -1.84
CA THR A 156 -0.74 -18.55 -0.92
C THR A 156 -1.93 -19.20 -1.61
N LEU A 157 -2.20 -18.90 -2.88
CA LEU A 157 -3.32 -19.43 -3.66
C LEU A 157 -3.45 -20.96 -3.58
N PRO A 158 -2.36 -21.77 -3.59
CA PRO A 158 -2.50 -23.22 -3.44
C PRO A 158 -2.99 -23.67 -2.06
N LYS A 159 -2.85 -22.85 -1.02
CA LYS A 159 -3.47 -23.08 0.30
C LYS A 159 -4.93 -22.64 0.29
N LEU A 160 -5.22 -21.46 -0.27
CA LEU A 160 -6.58 -20.90 -0.34
C LEU A 160 -7.52 -21.82 -1.13
N LEU A 161 -7.02 -22.46 -2.21
CA LEU A 161 -7.79 -23.42 -2.99
C LEU A 161 -8.12 -24.74 -2.26
N ARG A 162 -7.53 -25.02 -1.09
CA ARG A 162 -7.89 -26.20 -0.29
C ARG A 162 -9.11 -25.98 0.60
N GLY A 163 -9.51 -24.73 0.79
CA GLY A 163 -10.63 -24.32 1.64
C GLY A 163 -11.06 -22.91 1.25
N PRO A 164 -11.64 -22.72 0.05
CA PRO A 164 -11.97 -21.39 -0.48
C PRO A 164 -13.02 -20.68 0.37
N GLU A 165 -13.97 -21.42 0.94
CA GLU A 165 -15.02 -20.91 1.82
C GLU A 165 -14.44 -20.34 3.12
N ASN A 166 -13.57 -21.10 3.80
CA ASN A 166 -12.87 -20.64 5.00
C ASN A 166 -12.02 -19.40 4.72
N ALA A 167 -11.31 -19.38 3.58
CA ALA A 167 -10.52 -18.22 3.17
C ALA A 167 -11.38 -16.98 2.89
N MET A 168 -12.59 -17.15 2.33
CA MET A 168 -13.54 -16.06 2.12
C MET A 168 -14.16 -15.60 3.44
N LYS A 169 -14.53 -16.52 4.33
CA LYS A 169 -15.07 -16.20 5.68
C LYS A 169 -14.06 -15.40 6.50
N GLU A 170 -12.79 -15.83 6.55
CA GLU A 170 -11.71 -15.08 7.20
C GLU A 170 -11.50 -13.69 6.58
N CYS A 171 -11.66 -13.57 5.26
CA CYS A 171 -11.54 -12.29 4.57
C CYS A 171 -12.68 -11.35 4.95
N LEU A 172 -13.93 -11.83 4.88
CA LEU A 172 -15.13 -11.05 5.20
C LEU A 172 -15.14 -10.61 6.66
N GLN A 173 -14.75 -11.49 7.59
CA GLN A 173 -14.56 -11.14 8.99
C GLN A 173 -13.60 -9.94 9.16
N ARG A 174 -12.51 -9.88 8.38
CA ARG A 174 -11.57 -8.74 8.41
C ARG A 174 -12.07 -7.47 7.72
N CYS A 175 -12.95 -7.57 6.71
CA CYS A 175 -13.62 -6.39 6.13
C CYS A 175 -14.67 -5.84 7.09
N ASN A 176 -15.31 -6.69 7.91
CA ASN A 176 -16.40 -6.31 8.80
C ASN A 176 -15.94 -5.88 10.20
N THR A 177 -14.73 -6.26 10.65
CA THR A 177 -14.18 -5.77 11.92
C THR A 177 -13.75 -4.31 11.76
N PRO A 178 -14.34 -3.35 12.50
CA PRO A 178 -13.88 -1.97 12.49
C PRO A 178 -12.43 -1.89 12.96
N GLU A 179 -11.60 -1.08 12.28
CA GLU A 179 -10.14 -0.97 12.49
C GLU A 179 -9.69 -0.54 13.91
N LYS A 180 -10.62 -0.34 14.86
CA LYS A 180 -10.37 0.19 16.21
C LYS A 180 -9.43 -0.65 17.10
N SER A 181 -9.03 -1.87 16.71
CA SER A 181 -8.21 -2.75 17.56
C SER A 181 -6.80 -3.07 17.04
N ARG A 182 -6.34 -2.49 15.92
CA ARG A 182 -4.90 -2.60 15.54
C ARG A 182 -4.09 -1.46 16.15
N GLY A 183 -4.03 -1.46 17.48
CA GLY A 183 -3.09 -0.68 18.25
C GLY A 183 -1.65 -1.06 17.88
N LYS A 184 -1.04 -0.26 16.99
CA LYS A 184 0.36 0.07 17.19
C LYS A 184 0.37 1.04 18.37
N LYS A 185 1.05 0.66 19.46
CA LYS A 185 1.45 1.58 20.52
C LYS A 185 2.32 2.68 19.89
N SER A 186 1.71 3.77 19.48
CA SER A 186 2.35 5.08 19.37
C SER A 186 2.05 5.82 20.68
N PRO A 187 3.01 6.54 21.28
CA PRO A 187 2.78 7.24 22.53
C PRO A 187 1.68 8.28 22.33
N ALA A 188 0.86 8.43 23.37
CA ALA A 188 -0.35 9.23 23.38
C ALA A 188 -0.07 10.68 22.97
N ALA A 189 -0.63 11.09 21.84
CA ALA A 189 -0.96 12.49 21.62
C ALA A 189 -2.42 12.65 22.06
N THR A 190 -2.59 13.16 23.27
CA THR A 190 -3.86 13.65 23.80
C THR A 190 -4.35 14.77 22.91
N LEU A 191 -5.25 14.47 21.97
CA LEU A 191 -6.06 15.47 21.30
C LEU A 191 -7.47 15.35 21.85
N ALA A 192 -7.82 16.36 22.64
CA ALA A 192 -9.13 16.58 23.20
C ALA A 192 -10.20 16.49 22.11
N SER A 193 -11.16 15.59 22.31
CA SER A 193 -12.43 15.61 21.60
C SER A 193 -13.22 16.81 22.09
N VAL A 194 -13.27 17.87 21.29
CA VAL A 194 -14.23 18.95 21.46
C VAL A 194 -15.59 18.45 20.98
N THR A 195 -16.47 18.16 21.94
CA THR A 195 -17.89 17.94 21.70
C THR A 195 -18.56 19.30 21.52
N LEU A 196 -18.82 19.68 20.27
CA LEU A 196 -19.72 20.80 19.96
C LEU A 196 -21.15 20.28 19.94
N VAL A 197 -21.94 20.79 20.88
CA VAL A 197 -23.39 20.59 21.01
C VAL A 197 -24.09 21.41 19.93
N GLY A 198 -25.01 20.79 19.20
CA GLY A 198 -25.99 21.47 18.35
C GLY A 198 -25.71 21.41 16.85
N GLY A 199 -26.50 20.59 16.13
CA GLY A 199 -26.59 20.64 14.67
C GLY A 199 -26.44 19.28 14.00
N ALA A 200 -27.57 18.66 13.68
CA ALA A 200 -27.76 17.50 12.79
C ALA A 200 -26.76 16.34 12.94
N GLN A 201 -27.23 15.24 13.53
CA GLN A 201 -26.64 13.91 13.33
C GLN A 201 -26.68 13.57 11.83
N VAL A 202 -25.67 14.00 11.08
CA VAL A 202 -25.27 13.33 9.87
C VAL A 202 -24.71 11.99 10.34
N SER A 203 -25.59 10.98 10.34
CA SER A 203 -25.20 9.58 10.46
C SER A 203 -23.92 9.39 9.63
N PRO A 204 -22.84 8.79 10.17
CA PRO A 204 -21.66 8.50 9.37
C PRO A 204 -22.07 7.49 8.31
N GLY A 205 -22.51 8.03 7.17
CA GLY A 205 -22.98 7.29 6.03
C GLY A 205 -21.92 6.28 5.71
N ARG A 206 -22.34 5.01 5.76
CA ARG A 206 -21.56 3.86 5.34
C ARG A 206 -20.73 4.28 4.13
N PRO A 207 -19.37 4.28 4.21
CA PRO A 207 -18.57 4.75 3.08
C PRO A 207 -19.02 3.98 1.84
N PRO A 208 -19.16 4.65 0.68
CA PRO A 208 -19.74 4.06 -0.52
C PRO A 208 -19.08 2.72 -0.76
N ALA A 209 -19.90 1.71 -1.07
CA ALA A 209 -19.55 0.29 -1.21
C ALA A 209 -18.35 0.08 -2.16
N GLY A 210 -17.16 0.40 -1.67
CA GLY A 210 -15.92 0.22 -2.38
C GLY A 210 -15.65 -1.27 -2.40
N GLU A 211 -15.39 -1.83 -3.59
CA GLU A 211 -15.04 -3.26 -3.77
C GLU A 211 -14.19 -3.73 -2.58
N CYS A 212 -14.78 -4.54 -1.69
CA CYS A 212 -14.05 -5.04 -0.54
C CYS A 212 -12.90 -5.88 -1.09
N ILE A 213 -11.76 -5.88 -0.41
CA ILE A 213 -10.58 -6.64 -0.82
C ILE A 213 -10.94 -8.14 -1.05
N CYS A 214 -12.00 -8.62 -0.40
CA CYS A 214 -12.57 -9.95 -0.60
C CYS A 214 -13.24 -10.18 -1.95
N ASP A 215 -13.73 -9.16 -2.65
CA ASP A 215 -14.24 -9.30 -4.03
C ASP A 215 -13.10 -9.67 -4.99
N ILE A 216 -11.90 -9.14 -4.74
CA ILE A 216 -10.71 -9.52 -5.49
C ILE A 216 -10.33 -10.97 -5.18
N LEU A 217 -10.42 -11.40 -3.92
CA LEU A 217 -10.18 -12.79 -3.54
C LEU A 217 -11.20 -13.71 -4.20
N LYS A 218 -12.49 -13.37 -4.17
CA LYS A 218 -13.59 -14.09 -4.82
C LYS A 218 -13.32 -14.24 -6.32
N LYS A 219 -12.99 -13.15 -7.02
CA LYS A 219 -12.59 -13.17 -8.45
C LYS A 219 -11.37 -14.08 -8.71
N MET A 220 -10.38 -14.12 -7.80
CA MET A 220 -9.21 -14.99 -7.92
C MET A 220 -9.53 -16.47 -7.70
N LEU A 221 -10.39 -16.78 -6.73
CA LEU A 221 -10.79 -18.14 -6.39
C LEU A 221 -11.73 -18.74 -7.45
N ALA A 222 -12.61 -17.93 -8.04
CA ALA A 222 -13.50 -18.35 -9.12
C ALA A 222 -12.73 -18.78 -10.39
N LYS A 223 -11.60 -18.13 -10.71
CA LYS A 223 -10.80 -18.43 -11.91
C LYS A 223 -9.33 -18.71 -11.54
N PRO A 224 -9.03 -19.85 -10.89
CA PRO A 224 -7.72 -20.09 -10.28
C PRO A 224 -6.59 -20.23 -11.32
N LYS A 225 -6.86 -20.83 -12.49
CA LYS A 225 -5.87 -20.89 -13.59
C LYS A 225 -5.51 -19.51 -14.12
N ARG A 226 -6.49 -18.60 -14.24
CA ARG A 226 -6.29 -17.20 -14.67
C ARG A 226 -5.53 -16.41 -13.60
N ALA A 227 -5.88 -16.61 -12.33
CA ALA A 227 -5.17 -16.01 -11.20
C ALA A 227 -3.69 -16.45 -11.15
N LYS A 228 -3.41 -17.76 -11.28
CA LYS A 228 -2.03 -18.28 -11.34
C LYS A 228 -1.20 -17.65 -12.46
N ARG A 229 -1.77 -17.57 -13.68
CA ARG A 229 -1.13 -16.92 -14.83
C ARG A 229 -0.78 -15.46 -14.53
N LYS A 230 -1.75 -14.70 -14.04
CA LYS A 230 -1.55 -13.29 -13.68
C LYS A 230 -0.45 -13.13 -12.63
N CYS A 231 -0.46 -13.95 -11.58
CA CYS A 231 0.55 -13.95 -10.54
C CYS A 231 1.97 -14.27 -11.04
N LEU A 232 2.09 -15.20 -12.00
CA LEU A 232 3.37 -15.53 -12.62
C LEU A 232 3.85 -14.40 -13.53
N ARG A 233 2.96 -13.84 -14.35
CA ARG A 233 3.25 -12.71 -15.23
C ARG A 233 3.79 -11.52 -14.43
N ASP A 234 3.05 -11.09 -13.41
CA ASP A 234 3.44 -9.97 -12.54
C ASP A 234 4.78 -10.25 -11.82
N LYS A 235 5.15 -11.53 -11.61
CA LYS A 235 6.43 -11.93 -11.04
C LYS A 235 7.58 -11.84 -12.02
N VAL A 236 7.36 -12.24 -13.27
CA VAL A 236 8.33 -12.14 -14.35
C VAL A 236 8.58 -10.67 -14.68
N GLU A 237 7.52 -9.86 -14.81
CA GLU A 237 7.65 -8.40 -14.99
C GLU A 237 8.46 -7.74 -13.87
N LEU A 238 8.20 -8.11 -12.60
CA LEU A 238 8.97 -7.58 -11.48
C LEU A 238 10.43 -8.06 -11.50
N TRP A 239 10.70 -9.26 -12.00
CA TRP A 239 12.07 -9.75 -12.14
C TRP A 239 12.83 -8.96 -13.22
N ILE A 240 12.20 -8.69 -14.36
CA ILE A 240 12.76 -7.87 -15.45
C ILE A 240 13.09 -6.46 -14.93
N ARG A 241 12.10 -5.77 -14.33
CA ARG A 241 12.28 -4.40 -13.80
C ARG A 241 13.38 -4.26 -12.76
N ASN A 242 13.71 -5.33 -12.04
CA ASN A 242 14.76 -5.32 -11.03
C ASN A 242 16.16 -5.54 -11.63
N ARG A 243 16.25 -5.95 -12.90
CA ARG A 243 17.49 -6.24 -13.60
C ARG A 243 17.80 -5.27 -14.73
N THR A 244 16.79 -4.61 -15.29
CA THR A 244 16.97 -3.69 -16.40
C THR A 244 16.86 -2.23 -15.97
N PRO A 245 17.54 -1.31 -16.68
CA PRO A 245 17.28 0.12 -16.59
C PRO A 245 15.80 0.44 -16.82
N PRO A 246 15.28 1.58 -16.31
CA PRO A 246 13.88 1.96 -16.42
C PRO A 246 13.40 2.21 -17.86
N GLU A 247 14.33 2.45 -18.79
CA GLU A 247 14.08 2.66 -20.21
C GLU A 247 13.61 1.38 -20.92
N ASN A 248 14.16 0.23 -20.52
CA ASN A 248 13.87 -1.06 -21.13
C ASN A 248 12.48 -1.58 -20.73
N LYS A 249 11.63 -1.83 -21.74
CA LYS A 249 10.26 -2.32 -21.54
C LYS A 249 10.21 -3.85 -21.60
N PRO A 250 9.40 -4.51 -20.74
CA PRO A 250 9.22 -5.95 -20.81
C PRO A 250 8.46 -6.35 -22.08
N ASN A 251 8.95 -7.37 -22.79
CA ASN A 251 8.29 -7.96 -23.95
C ASN A 251 7.01 -8.70 -23.50
N ARG A 252 5.87 -8.00 -23.48
CA ARG A 252 4.60 -8.50 -22.91
C ARG A 252 4.14 -9.84 -23.51
N PRO A 253 4.13 -10.05 -24.85
CA PRO A 253 3.81 -11.34 -25.44
C PRO A 253 4.65 -12.50 -24.90
N VAL A 254 5.98 -12.35 -24.85
CA VAL A 254 6.91 -13.37 -24.36
C VAL A 254 6.70 -13.62 -22.86
N VAL A 255 6.53 -12.56 -22.07
CA VAL A 255 6.23 -12.65 -20.63
C VAL A 255 4.93 -13.43 -20.38
N ILE A 256 3.87 -13.18 -21.17
CA ILE A 256 2.62 -13.93 -21.09
C ILE A 256 2.85 -15.41 -21.45
N GLY A 257 3.65 -15.68 -22.47
CA GLY A 257 4.08 -17.03 -22.86
C GLY A 257 4.75 -17.78 -21.70
N VAL A 258 5.83 -17.23 -21.14
CA VAL A 258 6.54 -17.80 -19.98
C VAL A 258 5.58 -18.02 -18.81
N ALA A 259 4.74 -17.02 -18.50
CA ALA A 259 3.80 -17.13 -17.39
C ALA A 259 2.78 -18.26 -17.58
N LYS A 260 2.29 -18.50 -18.81
CA LYS A 260 1.38 -19.62 -19.13
C LYS A 260 2.06 -20.97 -18.89
N LEU A 261 3.34 -21.08 -19.18
CA LEU A 261 4.12 -22.32 -19.11
C LEU A 261 4.56 -22.67 -17.70
N LEU A 262 4.73 -21.67 -16.85
CA LEU A 262 5.03 -21.87 -15.44
C LEU A 262 3.80 -22.26 -14.61
N VAL A 263 2.57 -22.19 -15.16
CA VAL A 263 1.32 -22.52 -14.45
C VAL A 263 1.30 -23.93 -13.86
N PRO A 264 1.69 -25.00 -14.57
CA PRO A 264 1.72 -26.36 -14.00
C PRO A 264 2.70 -26.45 -12.81
N SER A 265 3.82 -25.72 -12.89
CA SER A 265 4.86 -25.63 -11.87
C SER A 265 4.53 -24.65 -10.73
N PHE A 266 3.42 -23.92 -10.82
CA PHE A 266 3.06 -22.84 -9.90
C PHE A 266 3.09 -23.26 -8.42
N ASN A 267 2.57 -24.44 -8.10
CA ASN A 267 2.53 -24.92 -6.72
C ASN A 267 3.94 -25.12 -6.15
N SER A 268 4.88 -25.59 -6.97
CA SER A 268 6.28 -25.79 -6.60
C SER A 268 7.04 -24.47 -6.50
N ILE A 269 6.73 -23.51 -7.38
CA ILE A 269 7.27 -22.14 -7.33
C ILE A 269 6.76 -21.42 -6.07
N ALA A 270 5.45 -21.42 -5.83
CA ALA A 270 4.83 -20.81 -4.65
C ALA A 270 5.35 -21.41 -3.33
N LYS A 271 5.62 -22.73 -3.30
CA LYS A 271 6.31 -23.39 -2.19
C LYS A 271 7.69 -22.79 -1.95
N ARG A 272 8.51 -22.61 -3.00
CA ARG A 272 9.84 -21.98 -2.89
C ARG A 272 9.76 -20.54 -2.43
N THR A 273 8.83 -19.74 -2.96
CA THR A 273 8.64 -18.34 -2.55
C THR A 273 8.26 -18.20 -1.08
N ARG A 274 7.44 -19.13 -0.56
CA ARG A 274 7.13 -19.17 0.88
C ARG A 274 8.34 -19.57 1.71
N TYR A 275 9.13 -20.54 1.24
CA TYR A 275 10.38 -20.93 1.89
C TYR A 275 11.36 -19.75 2.01
N THR A 276 11.60 -19.03 0.91
CA THR A 276 12.52 -17.88 0.94
C THR A 276 12.03 -16.77 1.85
N ARG A 277 10.72 -16.49 1.88
CA ARG A 277 10.11 -15.55 2.85
C ARG A 277 10.23 -16.04 4.30
N CYS A 278 10.01 -17.32 4.56
CA CYS A 278 10.17 -17.94 5.87
C CYS A 278 11.61 -17.79 6.36
N ARG A 279 12.59 -18.13 5.52
CA ARG A 279 14.02 -18.00 5.82
C ARG A 279 14.43 -16.55 6.09
N LYS A 280 14.01 -15.60 5.25
CA LYS A 280 14.28 -14.16 5.48
C LYS A 280 13.74 -13.65 6.81
N ARG A 281 12.61 -14.18 7.29
CA ARG A 281 12.04 -13.82 8.60
C ARG A 281 12.69 -14.54 9.77
N ALA A 282 13.23 -15.73 9.53
CA ALA A 282 13.93 -16.48 10.56
C ALA A 282 15.28 -15.84 10.92
N GLY A 283 15.92 -15.12 9.98
CA GLY A 283 17.23 -14.52 10.23
C GLY A 283 18.29 -15.59 10.48
N SER A 284 19.10 -15.41 11.53
CA SER A 284 20.10 -16.34 12.04
C SER A 284 19.57 -17.40 13.01
N ASP A 285 18.28 -17.37 13.38
CA ASP A 285 17.69 -18.31 14.34
C ASP A 285 17.60 -19.72 13.73
N ALA A 286 18.49 -20.60 14.20
CA ALA A 286 18.62 -21.98 13.72
C ALA A 286 17.35 -22.82 13.95
N ALA A 287 16.60 -22.56 15.02
CA ALA A 287 15.36 -23.28 15.33
C ALA A 287 14.24 -22.88 14.36
N LYS A 288 14.11 -21.58 14.07
CA LYS A 288 13.17 -21.07 13.05
C LYS A 288 13.58 -21.51 11.64
N GLU A 289 14.88 -21.57 11.34
CA GLU A 289 15.36 -22.05 10.05
C GLU A 289 15.04 -23.54 9.84
N LYS A 290 15.26 -24.40 10.85
CA LYS A 290 14.90 -25.82 10.82
C LYS A 290 13.41 -26.04 10.50
N ARG A 291 12.51 -25.20 11.02
CA ARG A 291 11.07 -25.23 10.67
C ARG A 291 10.81 -24.89 9.20
N CYS A 292 11.61 -24.01 8.59
CA CYS A 292 11.50 -23.67 7.16
C CYS A 292 12.09 -24.76 6.23
N ARG A 293 13.13 -25.52 6.64
CA ARG A 293 13.96 -26.43 5.81
C ARG A 293 13.24 -27.58 5.07
N LYS A 294 11.96 -27.85 5.33
CA LYS A 294 11.24 -29.00 4.73
C LYS A 294 10.70 -28.80 3.31
N ILE A 295 10.94 -27.65 2.66
CA ILE A 295 10.24 -27.30 1.40
C ILE A 295 11.22 -27.09 0.24
N LYS A 296 11.53 -28.18 -0.48
CA LYS A 296 12.16 -28.11 -1.82
C LYS A 296 11.11 -27.69 -2.86
N GLY A 297 11.36 -26.59 -3.56
CA GLY A 297 10.51 -26.04 -4.62
C GLY A 297 11.36 -25.52 -5.78
N ILE A 298 10.72 -25.23 -6.91
CA ILE A 298 11.41 -24.82 -8.15
C ILE A 298 11.93 -23.38 -8.02
N LYS A 299 13.19 -23.15 -8.39
CA LYS A 299 13.75 -21.80 -8.55
C LYS A 299 13.29 -21.26 -9.91
N ILE A 300 12.63 -20.10 -9.92
CA ILE A 300 12.15 -19.48 -11.16
C ILE A 300 13.27 -18.76 -11.91
N ASN A 301 14.20 -18.11 -11.19
CA ASN A 301 15.25 -17.28 -11.78
C ASN A 301 16.11 -18.00 -12.83
N PRO A 302 16.58 -19.25 -12.61
CA PRO A 302 17.37 -19.93 -13.65
C PRO A 302 16.59 -20.18 -14.93
N VAL A 303 15.27 -20.30 -14.85
CA VAL A 303 14.39 -20.42 -16.03
C VAL A 303 14.23 -19.07 -16.71
N LEU A 304 14.24 -17.95 -15.97
CA LEU A 304 14.12 -16.61 -16.55
C LEU A 304 15.45 -16.13 -17.15
N GLU A 305 16.57 -16.46 -16.53
CA GLU A 305 17.94 -16.16 -17.02
C GLU A 305 18.19 -16.80 -18.39
N GLN A 306 17.65 -18.00 -18.64
CA GLN A 306 17.69 -18.65 -19.96
C GLN A 306 17.00 -17.84 -21.07
N PHE A 307 16.09 -16.93 -20.71
CA PHE A 307 15.28 -16.17 -21.65
C PHE A 307 15.44 -14.66 -21.50
N GLU A 308 16.47 -14.20 -20.79
CA GLU A 308 16.67 -12.80 -20.45
C GLU A 308 16.69 -11.90 -21.69
N LYS A 309 17.41 -12.32 -22.73
CA LYS A 309 17.51 -11.60 -24.02
C LYS A 309 16.17 -11.45 -24.77
N GLU A 310 15.23 -12.39 -24.59
CA GLU A 310 13.92 -12.36 -25.28
C GLU A 310 12.83 -11.68 -24.44
N LEU A 311 13.04 -11.59 -23.13
CA LEU A 311 12.09 -10.99 -22.18
C LEU A 311 12.16 -9.45 -22.15
N ILE A 312 13.24 -8.87 -22.67
CA ILE A 312 13.54 -7.45 -22.66
C ILE A 312 13.47 -6.94 -24.10
N LEU A 313 12.70 -5.88 -24.35
CA LEU A 313 12.75 -5.16 -25.63
C LEU A 313 13.89 -4.14 -25.57
N ASN A 314 14.76 -4.16 -26.58
CA ASN A 314 15.68 -3.05 -26.85
C ASN A 314 14.94 -1.95 -27.61
N ASP A 315 15.41 -0.72 -27.55
CA ASP A 315 14.67 0.48 -27.98
C ASP A 315 14.20 0.50 -29.44
N ASN A 316 14.76 -0.37 -30.30
CA ASN A 316 14.41 -0.48 -31.72
C ASN A 316 13.62 -1.76 -32.09
N ALA A 317 13.23 -2.58 -31.11
CA ALA A 317 12.56 -3.86 -31.38
C ALA A 317 11.03 -3.75 -31.24
N ASN A 318 10.32 -3.95 -32.36
CA ASN A 318 8.88 -4.27 -32.34
C ASN A 318 8.64 -5.54 -31.50
N ALA A 319 7.41 -5.72 -31.01
CA ALA A 319 7.07 -6.84 -30.13
C ALA A 319 7.40 -8.20 -30.79
N LEU A 320 8.58 -8.74 -30.48
CA LEU A 320 9.08 -9.97 -31.08
C LEU A 320 8.27 -11.16 -30.57
N LEU A 321 7.81 -11.98 -31.50
CA LEU A 321 7.30 -13.31 -31.19
C LEU A 321 8.42 -14.14 -30.53
N PRO A 322 8.06 -15.03 -29.60
CA PRO A 322 9.04 -15.91 -28.95
C PRO A 322 9.83 -16.71 -29.99
N SER A 323 11.15 -16.87 -29.79
CA SER A 323 11.97 -17.63 -30.73
C SER A 323 11.57 -19.12 -30.78
N ASP A 324 11.91 -19.81 -31.87
CA ASP A 324 11.71 -21.27 -31.96
C ASP A 324 12.53 -22.03 -30.91
N GLY A 325 13.73 -21.53 -30.59
CA GLY A 325 14.58 -22.04 -29.52
C GLY A 325 13.91 -21.92 -28.16
N PHE A 326 13.28 -20.77 -27.89
CA PHE A 326 12.47 -20.53 -26.71
C PHE A 326 11.29 -21.49 -26.66
N THR A 327 10.54 -21.64 -27.75
CA THR A 327 9.39 -22.56 -27.82
C THR A 327 9.81 -24.02 -27.56
N ARG A 328 10.98 -24.46 -28.03
CA ARG A 328 11.53 -25.80 -27.77
C ARG A 328 12.01 -25.98 -26.33
N ALA A 329 12.72 -25.00 -25.75
CA ALA A 329 13.16 -25.02 -24.35
C ALA A 329 11.97 -25.08 -23.39
N LEU A 330 10.90 -24.36 -23.72
CA LEU A 330 9.64 -24.40 -23.01
C LEU A 330 8.94 -25.77 -23.07
N LYS A 331 8.91 -26.42 -24.24
CA LYS A 331 8.38 -27.80 -24.38
C LYS A 331 9.19 -28.79 -23.54
N LYS A 332 10.53 -28.62 -23.44
CA LYS A 332 11.39 -29.47 -22.56
C LYS A 332 11.07 -29.28 -21.08
N LEU A 333 10.89 -28.04 -20.62
CA LEU A 333 10.48 -27.72 -19.24
C LEU A 333 9.12 -28.32 -18.88
N GLU A 334 8.16 -28.27 -19.81
CA GLU A 334 6.85 -28.88 -19.62
C GLU A 334 6.94 -30.41 -19.50
N ARG A 335 7.74 -31.06 -20.36
CA ARG A 335 7.99 -32.51 -20.29
C ARG A 335 8.67 -32.91 -18.97
N ALA A 336 9.64 -32.16 -18.50
CA ALA A 336 10.32 -32.39 -17.22
C ALA A 336 9.38 -32.25 -16.01
N ALA A 337 8.48 -31.25 -16.04
CA ALA A 337 7.47 -31.07 -15.00
C ALA A 337 6.46 -32.24 -14.95
N ARG A 338 6.08 -32.79 -16.11
CA ARG A 338 5.17 -33.95 -16.23
C ARG A 338 5.85 -35.27 -15.83
N SER A 339 7.11 -35.48 -16.19
CA SER A 339 7.84 -36.73 -15.90
C SER A 339 8.15 -36.90 -14.40
N GLY A 340 8.45 -35.81 -13.68
CA GLY A 340 8.64 -35.83 -12.22
C GLY A 340 7.37 -36.24 -11.43
N SER A 341 6.18 -35.96 -11.97
CA SER A 341 4.89 -36.39 -11.40
C SER A 341 4.68 -37.90 -11.52
N ARG A 342 5.02 -38.49 -12.68
CA ARG A 342 4.92 -39.95 -12.92
C ARG A 342 5.92 -40.75 -12.08
N ARG A 343 7.18 -40.31 -11.98
CA ARG A 343 8.20 -40.99 -11.13
C ARG A 343 7.81 -40.98 -9.63
N ARG A 344 7.21 -39.89 -9.12
CA ARG A 344 6.73 -39.82 -7.73
C ARG A 344 5.55 -40.76 -7.43
N ARG A 345 4.67 -41.04 -8.39
CA ARG A 345 3.59 -42.03 -8.22
C ARG A 345 4.16 -43.46 -8.10
N LYS A 346 5.09 -43.86 -8.99
CA LYS A 346 5.78 -45.16 -8.91
C LYS A 346 6.56 -45.34 -7.60
N HIS A 347 7.26 -44.30 -7.14
CA HIS A 347 8.06 -44.37 -5.91
C HIS A 347 7.24 -44.32 -4.60
N LYS A 348 5.98 -43.86 -4.62
CA LYS A 348 5.08 -43.94 -3.44
C LYS A 348 4.35 -45.28 -3.34
N GLN A 349 4.06 -45.93 -4.47
CA GLN A 349 3.42 -47.25 -4.46
C GLN A 349 4.37 -48.38 -4.01
N ARG A 350 5.67 -48.31 -4.35
CA ARG A 350 6.67 -49.32 -3.93
C ARG A 350 6.83 -49.45 -2.39
N PRO A 351 6.99 -48.37 -1.61
CA PRO A 351 7.10 -48.43 -0.15
C PRO A 351 5.80 -48.86 0.54
N GLN A 352 4.63 -48.50 0.00
CA GLN A 352 3.33 -48.92 0.54
C GLN A 352 3.10 -50.43 0.34
N ARG A 353 3.44 -50.99 -0.83
CA ARG A 353 3.43 -52.45 -1.06
C ARG A 353 4.39 -53.18 -0.12
N LYS A 354 5.64 -52.69 0.07
CA LYS A 354 6.60 -53.28 1.03
C LYS A 354 6.11 -53.22 2.49
N ARG A 355 5.48 -52.11 2.92
CA ARG A 355 4.90 -52.00 4.28
C ARG A 355 3.67 -52.88 4.46
N ARG A 356 2.82 -53.04 3.43
CA ARG A 356 1.65 -53.94 3.47
C ARG A 356 2.08 -55.40 3.55
N ASN A 357 3.07 -55.83 2.76
CA ASN A 357 3.61 -57.20 2.81
C ASN A 357 4.30 -57.52 4.15
N ARG A 358 4.99 -56.55 4.77
CA ARG A 358 5.56 -56.74 6.12
C ARG A 358 4.49 -56.88 7.22
N ARG A 359 3.32 -56.25 7.07
CA ARG A 359 2.20 -56.42 8.01
C ARG A 359 1.50 -57.77 7.86
N HIS A 360 1.41 -58.32 6.65
CA HIS A 360 0.88 -59.67 6.44
C HIS A 360 1.84 -60.76 6.97
N LYS A 361 3.16 -60.61 6.76
CA LYS A 361 4.16 -61.56 7.29
C LYS A 361 4.28 -61.56 8.83
N LYS A 362 3.89 -60.47 9.50
CA LYS A 362 3.79 -60.39 10.98
C LYS A 362 2.46 -60.91 11.55
N ARG A 363 1.45 -61.13 10.72
CA ARG A 363 0.17 -61.73 11.14
C ARG A 363 0.13 -63.25 10.94
N SER A 364 0.92 -63.79 10.01
CA SER A 364 1.03 -65.24 9.80
C SER A 364 1.95 -65.96 10.80
N SER A 365 2.62 -65.24 11.70
CA SER A 365 3.57 -65.81 12.67
C SER A 365 3.07 -65.73 14.12
N LYS A 366 1.74 -65.63 14.33
CA LYS A 366 1.13 -65.53 15.67
C LYS A 366 0.07 -66.60 15.97
N THR A 367 0.11 -67.72 15.27
CA THR A 367 -0.65 -68.94 15.59
C THR A 367 0.27 -70.15 15.43
N ALA A 368 1.16 -70.36 16.39
CA ALA A 368 1.85 -71.63 16.61
C ALA A 368 2.53 -71.62 17.99
N THR A 369 1.74 -71.58 19.07
CA THR A 369 2.20 -72.06 20.40
C THR A 369 1.01 -72.23 21.35
N ARG A 370 0.54 -73.47 21.51
CA ARG A 370 -0.04 -73.99 22.76
C ARG A 370 -0.25 -75.51 22.67
N GLY A 371 0.35 -76.24 23.62
CA GLY A 371 0.11 -77.67 23.91
C GLY A 371 1.41 -78.49 23.88
N ARG A 372 2.19 -78.55 24.98
CA ARG A 372 2.15 -79.57 26.08
C ARG A 372 2.72 -80.91 25.59
N GLY A 373 3.97 -81.24 25.93
CA GLY A 373 4.39 -82.00 27.12
C GLY A 373 4.99 -83.32 26.60
N GLY A 374 6.04 -83.95 27.09
CA GLY A 374 6.81 -83.86 28.31
C GLY A 374 7.24 -85.30 28.67
N GLY A 375 8.54 -85.57 28.77
CA GLY A 375 9.10 -86.68 29.57
C GLY A 375 9.42 -88.01 28.87
N GLY A 376 10.57 -88.59 29.25
CA GLY A 376 10.76 -90.04 29.27
C GLY A 376 11.99 -90.56 28.53
N GLY A 377 13.12 -90.69 29.24
CA GLY A 377 14.29 -91.44 28.79
C GLY A 377 14.22 -92.94 29.13
N GLY A 378 15.14 -93.69 28.53
CA GLY A 378 15.38 -95.14 28.70
C GLY A 378 15.95 -95.65 27.38
N GLY A 379 17.21 -96.07 27.23
CA GLY A 379 17.97 -96.95 28.11
C GLY A 379 17.70 -98.39 27.68
N GLY A 380 18.51 -98.92 26.75
CA GLY A 380 18.37 -100.29 26.26
C GLY A 380 19.13 -100.55 24.96
N ALA A 381 20.37 -101.00 25.09
CA ALA A 381 21.09 -101.73 24.05
C ALA A 381 20.73 -103.25 24.18
N PRO A 382 21.32 -104.16 23.40
CA PRO A 382 20.81 -104.63 22.10
C PRO A 382 20.50 -106.14 22.11
N GLU A 383 19.54 -106.61 21.33
CA GLU A 383 19.46 -108.06 21.02
C GLU A 383 19.14 -108.30 19.54
N ARG A 384 20.09 -108.99 18.88
CA ARG A 384 19.90 -109.71 17.62
C ARG A 384 18.91 -110.86 17.84
N PRO A 385 18.16 -111.27 16.81
CA PRO A 385 17.87 -112.67 16.63
C PRO A 385 18.62 -113.26 15.44
N VAL A 386 19.10 -114.45 15.74
CA VAL A 386 19.75 -115.46 14.93
C VAL A 386 18.89 -115.82 13.70
N ILE A 387 19.56 -115.96 12.56
CA ILE A 387 19.09 -116.72 11.41
C ILE A 387 19.21 -118.20 11.77
N SER A 388 18.14 -118.96 11.65
CA SER A 388 18.20 -120.41 11.41
C SER A 388 17.03 -120.82 10.55
N ALA A 389 17.42 -121.38 9.41
CA ALA A 389 16.58 -121.89 8.36
C ALA A 389 15.96 -123.25 8.75
N SER A 390 14.82 -123.57 8.13
CA SER A 390 14.38 -124.92 7.78
C SER A 390 13.27 -124.77 6.74
N GLY A 391 13.54 -125.23 5.51
CA GLY A 391 12.66 -125.15 4.35
C GLY A 391 13.44 -124.97 3.06
#